data_AF-A0A4R3AJG2-F1
#
_entry.id   AF-A0A4R3AJG2-F1
#
_cell.length_a   1.000
_cell.length_b   1.000
_cell.length_c   1.000
_cell.angle_alpha   90.00
_cell.angle_beta   90.00
_cell.angle_gamma   90.00
#
_symmetry.space_group_name_H-M   'P 1'
#
loop_
_entity.id
_entity.type
_entity.pdbx_description
1 polymer ?
#
loop_
_entity_poly.entity_id
_entity_poly.type
_entity_poly.pdbx_seq_one_letter_code
_entity_poly.pdbx_strand_id
1 'polypeptide(L)'
;MNKREQFYKIVIKEYEKRNLKHGQVLRENIAQDLYAIRLNLQRYAIEHGNTAGLEEMRSMVTETISKVQYLSNVLLNVVLRDFGLKRALEDHFLSINNNNEVIVDKHVNNLDFSCQLLIFHMVRYVISAIVTEDLPFFGIYLHVEDENLHLEIIGVNNNYLNKLKQTNSKKIKKLQDRVNLLEGTLAFNTDPQEHKIVVIVKLN
;
A
#
# COMPACT_ATOMS: atom_id res chain seq x y z
N MET A 1 18.78 -18.61 -16.77
CA MET A 1 17.54 -18.08 -16.17
C MET A 1 16.86 -19.21 -15.39
N ASN A 2 16.70 -19.05 -14.07
CA ASN A 2 16.32 -20.14 -13.18
C ASN A 2 14.80 -20.44 -13.30
N LYS A 3 14.36 -21.70 -13.32
CA LYS A 3 12.92 -22.07 -13.45
C LYS A 3 12.03 -21.41 -12.39
N ARG A 4 12.61 -21.10 -11.24
CA ARG A 4 11.96 -20.42 -10.10
C ARG A 4 11.75 -18.92 -10.34
N GLU A 5 12.74 -18.25 -10.92
CA GLU A 5 12.67 -16.84 -11.30
C GLU A 5 11.55 -16.59 -12.34
N GLN A 6 11.37 -17.54 -13.27
CA GLN A 6 10.27 -17.54 -14.23
C GLN A 6 8.91 -17.71 -13.54
N PHE A 7 8.80 -18.62 -12.57
CA PHE A 7 7.56 -18.84 -11.82
C PHE A 7 7.13 -17.58 -11.04
N TYR A 8 8.06 -16.86 -10.40
CA TYR A 8 7.74 -15.63 -9.67
C TYR A 8 7.35 -14.48 -10.59
N LYS A 9 8.09 -14.29 -11.69
CA LYS A 9 7.69 -13.34 -12.74
C LYS A 9 6.26 -13.64 -13.23
N ILE A 10 5.89 -14.92 -13.36
CA ILE A 10 4.53 -15.31 -13.75
C ILE A 10 3.51 -14.97 -12.63
N VAL A 11 3.78 -15.31 -11.38
CA VAL A 11 2.83 -15.05 -10.26
C VAL A 11 2.61 -13.55 -10.04
N ILE A 12 3.68 -12.75 -10.03
CA ILE A 12 3.61 -11.29 -9.90
C ILE A 12 2.87 -10.69 -11.09
N LYS A 13 3.24 -11.08 -12.31
CA LYS A 13 2.57 -10.60 -13.53
C LYS A 13 1.10 -10.97 -13.58
N GLU A 14 0.71 -12.16 -13.11
CA GLU A 14 -0.69 -12.57 -13.00
C GLU A 14 -1.43 -11.86 -11.86
N TYR A 15 -0.74 -11.48 -10.77
CA TYR A 15 -1.31 -10.65 -9.72
C TYR A 15 -1.52 -9.20 -10.21
N GLU A 16 -0.53 -8.61 -10.87
CA GLU A 16 -0.62 -7.29 -11.52
C GLU A 16 -1.72 -7.25 -12.56
N LYS A 17 -1.77 -8.25 -13.44
CA LYS A 17 -2.81 -8.37 -14.47
C LYS A 17 -4.21 -8.47 -13.85
N ARG A 18 -4.35 -9.19 -12.74
CA ARG A 18 -5.63 -9.24 -12.00
C ARG A 18 -5.98 -7.91 -11.35
N ASN A 19 -5.03 -7.25 -10.71
CA ASN A 19 -5.27 -5.94 -10.10
C ASN A 19 -5.56 -4.85 -11.14
N LEU A 20 -4.86 -4.86 -12.27
CA LEU A 20 -5.17 -4.04 -13.45
C LEU A 20 -6.59 -4.28 -13.92
N LYS A 21 -6.95 -5.55 -14.14
CA LYS A 21 -8.30 -5.94 -14.56
C LYS A 21 -9.37 -5.51 -13.55
N HIS A 22 -9.16 -5.72 -12.26
CA HIS A 22 -10.11 -5.32 -11.22
C HIS A 22 -10.22 -3.81 -11.09
N GLY A 23 -9.09 -3.09 -11.14
CA GLY A 23 -9.05 -1.63 -11.11
C GLY A 23 -9.75 -1.00 -12.32
N GLN A 24 -9.57 -1.60 -13.50
CA GLN A 24 -10.31 -1.24 -14.72
C GLN A 24 -11.80 -1.53 -14.58
N VAL A 25 -12.20 -2.72 -14.14
CA VAL A 25 -13.62 -3.06 -13.95
C VAL A 25 -14.31 -2.10 -12.98
N LEU A 26 -13.66 -1.74 -11.88
CA LEU A 26 -14.20 -0.76 -10.91
C LEU A 26 -14.39 0.61 -11.54
N ARG A 27 -13.45 1.07 -12.38
CA ARG A 27 -13.50 2.39 -13.00
C ARG A 27 -14.43 2.44 -14.21
N GLU A 28 -14.34 1.45 -15.08
CA GLU A 28 -14.99 1.44 -16.39
C GLU A 28 -16.42 0.92 -16.32
N ASN A 29 -16.75 0.03 -15.37
CA ASN A 29 -18.12 -0.45 -15.22
C ASN A 29 -18.80 0.23 -14.03
N ILE A 30 -18.29 0.00 -12.82
CA ILE A 30 -19.01 0.39 -11.59
C ILE A 30 -19.08 1.91 -11.43
N ALA A 31 -17.97 2.64 -11.63
CA ALA A 31 -18.01 4.10 -11.53
C ALA A 31 -18.86 4.72 -12.64
N GLN A 32 -18.86 4.16 -13.86
CA GLN A 32 -19.70 4.64 -14.96
C GLN A 32 -21.19 4.43 -14.67
N ASP A 33 -21.58 3.25 -14.17
CA ASP A 33 -22.95 2.98 -13.75
C ASP A 33 -23.42 3.96 -12.66
N LEU A 34 -22.57 4.23 -11.66
CA LEU A 34 -22.86 5.21 -10.62
C LEU A 34 -22.98 6.64 -11.18
N TYR A 35 -22.17 7.01 -12.17
CA TYR A 35 -22.32 8.29 -12.88
C TYR A 35 -23.65 8.37 -13.63
N ALA A 36 -24.06 7.30 -14.30
CA ALA A 36 -25.36 7.24 -14.97
C ALA A 36 -26.52 7.37 -13.97
N ILE A 37 -26.44 6.68 -12.82
CA ILE A 37 -27.42 6.82 -11.72
C ILE A 37 -27.46 8.27 -11.23
N ARG A 38 -26.31 8.91 -10.99
CA ARG A 38 -26.25 10.31 -10.55
C ARG A 38 -26.91 11.25 -11.57
N LEU A 39 -26.66 11.04 -12.87
CA LEU A 39 -27.28 11.82 -13.94
C LEU A 39 -28.79 11.62 -13.99
N ASN A 40 -29.28 10.39 -13.80
CA ASN A 40 -30.71 10.10 -13.76
C ASN A 40 -31.39 10.74 -12.54
N LEU A 41 -30.75 10.70 -11.35
CA LEU A 41 -31.26 11.40 -10.16
C LEU A 41 -31.32 12.92 -10.38
N GLN A 42 -30.32 13.49 -11.07
CA GLN A 42 -30.32 14.91 -11.41
C GLN A 42 -31.43 15.28 -12.41
N ARG A 43 -31.68 14.45 -13.43
CA ARG A 43 -32.80 14.65 -14.37
C ARG A 43 -34.14 14.56 -13.64
N TYR A 44 -34.31 13.56 -12.78
CA TYR A 44 -35.50 13.40 -11.97
C TYR A 44 -35.76 14.62 -11.08
N ALA A 45 -34.71 15.18 -10.47
CA ALA A 45 -34.80 16.41 -9.67
C ALA A 45 -35.27 17.62 -10.48
N ILE A 46 -34.82 17.74 -11.73
CA ILE A 46 -35.21 18.82 -12.64
C ILE A 46 -36.69 18.68 -13.02
N GLU A 47 -37.16 17.45 -13.28
CA GLU A 47 -38.52 17.18 -13.76
C GLU A 47 -39.58 17.20 -12.64
N HIS A 48 -39.24 16.72 -11.44
CA HIS A 48 -40.21 16.48 -10.35
C HIS A 48 -39.97 17.36 -9.11
N GLY A 49 -38.98 18.25 -9.18
CA GLY A 49 -38.55 19.06 -8.06
C GLY A 49 -37.58 18.31 -7.14
N ASN A 50 -36.79 19.09 -6.42
CA ASN A 50 -35.76 18.55 -5.54
C ASN A 50 -36.32 18.26 -4.15
N THR A 51 -36.09 17.07 -3.63
CA THR A 51 -36.55 16.65 -2.29
C THR A 51 -35.37 16.30 -1.41
N ALA A 52 -35.55 16.37 -0.08
CA ALA A 52 -34.49 16.01 0.87
C ALA A 52 -34.00 14.57 0.67
N GLY A 53 -34.90 13.62 0.40
CA GLY A 53 -34.53 12.23 0.11
C GLY A 53 -33.73 12.07 -1.20
N LEU A 54 -34.01 12.92 -2.21
CA LEU A 54 -33.27 12.91 -3.46
C LEU A 54 -31.85 13.47 -3.29
N GLU A 55 -31.69 14.51 -2.48
CA GLU A 55 -30.37 15.03 -2.10
C GLU A 55 -29.56 14.01 -1.30
N GLU A 56 -30.19 13.29 -0.38
CA GLU A 56 -29.53 12.20 0.36
C GLU A 56 -29.05 11.10 -0.60
N MET A 57 -29.89 10.64 -1.53
CA MET A 57 -29.49 9.66 -2.55
C MET A 57 -28.33 10.17 -3.42
N ARG A 58 -28.36 11.44 -3.85
CA ARG A 58 -27.26 12.04 -4.62
C ARG A 58 -25.96 12.10 -3.82
N SER A 59 -26.04 12.42 -2.53
CA SER A 59 -24.89 12.44 -1.62
C SER A 59 -24.30 11.05 -1.48
N MET A 60 -25.11 10.02 -1.19
CA MET A 60 -24.69 8.63 -1.10
C MET A 60 -24.02 8.13 -2.39
N VAL A 61 -24.60 8.42 -3.56
CA VAL A 61 -24.01 8.06 -4.86
C VAL A 61 -22.67 8.76 -5.06
N THR A 62 -22.56 10.04 -4.70
CA THR A 62 -21.31 10.82 -4.83
C THR A 62 -20.23 10.26 -3.92
N GLU A 63 -20.56 9.94 -2.66
CA GLU A 63 -19.63 9.31 -1.73
C GLU A 63 -19.18 7.93 -2.23
N THR A 64 -20.10 7.15 -2.80
CA THR A 64 -19.81 5.83 -3.34
C THR A 64 -18.90 5.91 -4.56
N ILE A 65 -19.11 6.88 -5.45
CA ILE A 65 -18.22 7.16 -6.59
C ILE A 65 -16.79 7.43 -6.07
N SER A 66 -16.64 8.29 -5.07
CA SER A 66 -15.33 8.60 -4.47
C SER A 66 -14.64 7.36 -3.90
N LYS A 67 -15.40 6.49 -3.21
CA LYS A 67 -14.88 5.21 -2.68
C LYS A 67 -14.43 4.27 -3.80
N VAL A 68 -15.21 4.13 -4.86
CA VAL A 68 -14.88 3.27 -6.02
C VAL A 68 -13.64 3.79 -6.76
N GLN A 69 -13.54 5.10 -6.96
CA GLN A 69 -12.37 5.73 -7.59
C GLN A 69 -11.11 5.53 -6.74
N TYR A 70 -11.21 5.72 -5.42
CA TYR A 70 -10.12 5.45 -4.51
C TYR A 70 -9.64 3.98 -4.62
N LEU A 71 -10.56 3.01 -4.54
CA LEU A 71 -10.22 1.59 -4.66
C LEU A 71 -9.61 1.24 -6.03
N SER A 72 -10.14 1.80 -7.12
CA SER A 72 -9.55 1.65 -8.45
C SER A 72 -8.12 2.19 -8.51
N ASN A 73 -7.88 3.38 -7.94
CA ASN A 73 -6.55 4.00 -7.91
C ASN A 73 -5.54 3.19 -7.10
N VAL A 74 -5.99 2.62 -5.96
CA VAL A 74 -5.19 1.72 -5.13
C VAL A 74 -4.83 0.44 -5.89
N LEU A 75 -5.78 -0.15 -6.63
CA LEU A 75 -5.55 -1.38 -7.40
C LEU A 75 -4.64 -1.13 -8.61
N LEU A 76 -4.73 0.05 -9.21
CA LEU A 76 -3.90 0.46 -10.35
C LEU A 76 -2.54 1.03 -9.93
N ASN A 77 -2.29 1.22 -8.63
CA ASN A 77 -1.11 1.89 -8.08
C ASN A 77 -0.78 3.20 -8.83
N VAL A 78 -1.80 4.01 -9.13
CA VAL A 78 -1.67 5.22 -9.99
C VAL A 78 -0.65 6.19 -9.41
N VAL A 79 -0.65 6.38 -8.10
CA VAL A 79 0.27 7.29 -7.42
C VAL A 79 1.72 6.85 -7.61
N LEU A 80 1.99 5.54 -7.50
CA LEU A 80 3.30 4.97 -7.75
C LEU A 80 3.74 5.16 -9.20
N ARG A 81 2.83 4.92 -10.14
CA ARG A 81 3.13 5.01 -11.58
C ARG A 81 3.43 6.44 -12.02
N ASP A 82 2.63 7.40 -11.54
CA ASP A 82 2.65 8.76 -12.05
C ASP A 82 3.55 9.70 -11.20
N PHE A 83 3.81 9.36 -9.93
CA PHE A 83 4.56 10.22 -8.99
C PHE A 83 5.72 9.50 -8.28
N GLY A 84 5.92 8.20 -8.51
CA GLY A 84 7.03 7.43 -7.97
C GLY A 84 6.83 6.91 -6.54
N LEU A 85 7.79 6.09 -6.09
CA LEU A 85 7.73 5.34 -4.84
C LEU A 85 7.54 6.20 -3.60
N LYS A 86 8.34 7.27 -3.43
CA LYS A 86 8.24 8.13 -2.24
C LYS A 86 6.82 8.65 -2.07
N ARG A 87 6.25 9.21 -3.14
CA ARG A 87 4.91 9.79 -3.08
C ARG A 87 3.83 8.74 -2.81
N ALA A 88 3.97 7.55 -3.39
CA ALA A 88 3.04 6.45 -3.14
C ALA A 88 3.08 5.97 -1.68
N LEU A 89 4.25 5.91 -1.07
CA LEU A 89 4.40 5.55 0.35
C LEU A 89 3.85 6.67 1.25
N GLU A 90 4.16 7.93 0.97
CA GLU A 90 3.57 9.08 1.68
C GLU A 90 2.04 9.03 1.65
N ASP A 91 1.43 8.89 0.48
CA ASP A 91 -0.03 8.84 0.33
C ASP A 91 -0.63 7.67 1.11
N HIS A 92 0.05 6.53 1.14
CA HIS A 92 -0.42 5.35 1.85
C HIS A 92 -0.27 5.42 3.37
N PHE A 93 0.77 6.09 3.90
CA PHE A 93 1.08 6.05 5.33
C PHE A 93 0.82 7.35 6.09
N LEU A 94 0.87 8.51 5.42
CA LEU A 94 0.42 9.78 6.01
C LEU A 94 -1.10 9.80 6.19
N SER A 95 -1.85 9.10 5.33
CA SER A 95 -3.31 8.94 5.50
C SER A 95 -3.70 8.16 6.76
N ILE A 96 -2.78 7.37 7.32
CA ILE A 96 -2.99 6.67 8.61
C ILE A 96 -2.75 7.63 9.77
N ASN A 97 -1.69 8.45 9.70
CA ASN A 97 -1.39 9.48 10.67
C ASN A 97 -0.49 10.55 10.04
N ASN A 98 -0.96 11.80 10.03
CA ASN A 98 -0.26 12.93 9.41
C ASN A 98 1.09 13.24 10.05
N ASN A 99 1.33 12.77 11.28
CA ASN A 99 2.62 12.95 11.94
C ASN A 99 3.68 11.99 11.44
N ASN A 100 3.32 10.92 10.73
CA ASN A 100 4.27 9.92 10.20
C ASN A 100 5.28 10.57 9.25
N GLU A 101 6.45 9.94 9.12
CA GLU A 101 7.50 10.40 8.22
C GLU A 101 7.84 9.34 7.18
N VAL A 102 8.07 9.75 5.94
CA VAL A 102 8.50 8.85 4.86
C VAL A 102 9.70 9.45 4.14
N ILE A 103 10.84 8.80 4.31
CA ILE A 103 12.10 9.13 3.65
C ILE A 103 12.50 7.97 2.76
N VAL A 104 12.75 8.28 1.49
CA VAL A 104 13.19 7.31 0.49
C VAL A 104 14.41 7.90 -0.19
N ASP A 105 15.51 7.15 -0.17
CA ASP A 105 16.74 7.49 -0.86
C ASP A 105 16.47 7.69 -2.36
N LYS A 106 17.13 8.68 -2.94
CA LYS A 106 17.08 9.00 -4.37
C LYS A 106 17.39 7.79 -5.24
N HIS A 107 18.33 6.93 -4.82
CA HIS A 107 18.67 5.72 -5.58
C HIS A 107 17.49 4.75 -5.66
N VAL A 108 16.78 4.52 -4.55
CA VAL A 108 15.58 3.67 -4.50
C VAL A 108 14.45 4.31 -5.33
N ASN A 109 14.26 5.62 -5.23
CA ASN A 109 13.21 6.34 -5.92
C ASN A 109 13.42 6.44 -7.45
N ASN A 110 14.63 6.16 -7.94
CA ASN A 110 14.98 6.18 -9.37
C ASN A 110 14.99 4.79 -10.03
N LEU A 111 14.68 3.72 -9.28
CA LEU A 111 14.54 2.38 -9.84
C LEU A 111 13.42 2.33 -10.89
N ASP A 112 13.42 1.32 -11.76
CA ASP A 112 12.31 1.15 -12.71
C ASP A 112 10.97 0.88 -11.98
N PHE A 113 9.86 1.11 -12.69
CA PHE A 113 8.53 0.98 -12.10
C PHE A 113 8.26 -0.42 -11.54
N SER A 114 8.76 -1.48 -12.19
CA SER A 114 8.57 -2.85 -11.71
C SER A 114 9.26 -3.08 -10.37
N CYS A 115 10.48 -2.57 -10.20
CA CYS A 115 11.22 -2.61 -8.95
C CYS A 115 10.53 -1.77 -7.87
N GLN A 116 10.12 -0.54 -8.20
CA GLN A 116 9.38 0.33 -7.28
C GLN A 116 8.07 -0.32 -6.80
N LEU A 117 7.36 -1.02 -7.69
CA LEU A 117 6.12 -1.72 -7.36
C LEU A 117 6.34 -2.89 -6.40
N LEU A 118 7.41 -3.66 -6.61
CA LEU A 118 7.80 -4.72 -5.69
C LEU A 118 8.13 -4.18 -4.30
N ILE A 119 8.91 -3.09 -4.26
CA ILE A 119 9.28 -2.43 -3.00
C ILE A 119 8.03 -1.86 -2.32
N PHE A 120 7.14 -1.19 -3.05
CA PHE A 120 5.89 -0.67 -2.51
C PHE A 120 5.04 -1.76 -1.85
N HIS A 121 4.85 -2.89 -2.53
CA HIS A 121 4.10 -4.02 -1.97
C HIS A 121 4.79 -4.67 -0.77
N MET A 122 6.11 -4.78 -0.81
CA MET A 122 6.91 -5.27 0.31
C MET A 122 6.73 -4.37 1.53
N VAL A 123 6.95 -3.07 1.40
CA VAL A 123 6.84 -2.09 2.50
C VAL A 123 5.43 -2.09 3.09
N ARG A 124 4.39 -2.10 2.24
CA ARG A 124 2.99 -2.24 2.69
C ARG A 124 2.75 -3.50 3.49
N TYR A 125 3.29 -4.62 3.04
CA TYR A 125 3.10 -5.90 3.70
C TYR A 125 3.85 -5.96 5.04
N VAL A 126 5.11 -5.49 5.07
CA VAL A 126 5.94 -5.34 6.28
C VAL A 126 5.19 -4.47 7.30
N ILE A 127 4.74 -3.29 6.89
CA ILE A 127 4.02 -2.36 7.78
C ILE A 127 2.71 -2.95 8.24
N SER A 128 1.92 -3.62 7.39
CA SER A 128 0.69 -4.28 7.85
C SER A 128 0.92 -5.39 8.89
N ALA A 129 2.13 -5.96 8.91
CA ALA A 129 2.52 -6.99 9.88
C ALA A 129 3.05 -6.38 11.19
N ILE A 130 3.62 -5.17 11.14
CA ILE A 130 4.37 -4.53 12.23
C ILE A 130 3.67 -3.30 12.79
N VAL A 131 2.76 -2.68 12.07
CA VAL A 131 2.05 -1.48 12.52
C VAL A 131 0.61 -1.87 12.81
N THR A 132 0.23 -1.75 14.07
CA THR A 132 -1.16 -1.85 14.53
C THR A 132 -1.77 -0.46 14.64
N GLU A 133 -3.10 -0.37 14.62
CA GLU A 133 -3.85 0.89 14.74
C GLU A 133 -3.47 1.72 15.99
N ASP A 134 -2.92 1.09 17.03
CA ASP A 134 -2.53 1.74 18.29
C ASP A 134 -1.16 2.45 18.27
N LEU A 135 -0.45 2.50 17.13
CA LEU A 135 0.85 3.17 17.07
C LEU A 135 0.68 4.69 16.89
N PRO A 136 1.15 5.51 17.84
CA PRO A 136 0.90 6.96 17.83
C PRO A 136 1.73 7.71 16.78
N PHE A 137 2.86 7.16 16.33
CA PHE A 137 3.72 7.71 15.29
C PHE A 137 4.73 6.64 14.82
N PHE A 138 5.07 6.65 13.53
CA PHE A 138 6.25 5.96 13.03
C PHE A 138 6.86 6.67 11.82
N GLY A 139 8.19 6.53 11.67
CA GLY A 139 8.93 6.98 10.49
C GLY A 139 9.37 5.79 9.64
N ILE A 140 9.28 5.90 8.31
CA ILE A 140 9.78 4.93 7.34
C ILE A 140 11.01 5.52 6.65
N TYR A 141 12.11 4.79 6.68
CA TYR A 141 13.35 5.15 6.00
C TYR A 141 13.76 4.02 5.06
N LEU A 142 13.76 4.28 3.76
CA LEU A 142 14.17 3.34 2.71
C LEU A 142 15.48 3.81 2.08
N HIS A 143 16.51 2.98 2.14
CA HIS A 143 17.80 3.28 1.52
C HIS A 143 18.46 1.99 1.00
N VAL A 144 19.51 2.14 0.19
CA VAL A 144 20.34 1.02 -0.26
C VAL A 144 21.70 1.13 0.41
N GLU A 145 22.14 0.04 1.03
CA GLU A 145 23.46 -0.08 1.64
C GLU A 145 24.04 -1.45 1.28
N ASP A 146 25.28 -1.50 0.80
CA ASP A 146 25.96 -2.74 0.38
C ASP A 146 25.12 -3.63 -0.55
N GLU A 147 24.49 -3.02 -1.57
CA GLU A 147 23.58 -3.66 -2.54
C GLU A 147 22.28 -4.23 -1.92
N ASN A 148 22.03 -4.00 -0.63
CA ASN A 148 20.84 -4.46 0.06
C ASN A 148 19.84 -3.31 0.22
N LEU A 149 18.55 -3.63 0.11
CA LEU A 149 17.50 -2.67 0.43
C LEU A 149 17.25 -2.68 1.94
N HIS A 150 17.41 -1.53 2.56
CA HIS A 150 17.19 -1.34 3.99
C HIS A 150 15.87 -0.58 4.19
N LEU A 151 14.96 -1.18 4.93
CA LEU A 151 13.72 -0.56 5.40
C LEU A 151 13.82 -0.41 6.91
N GLU A 152 13.93 0.81 7.38
CA GLU A 152 13.90 1.13 8.81
C GLU A 152 12.55 1.72 9.19
N ILE A 153 12.00 1.24 10.30
CA ILE A 153 10.79 1.75 10.92
C ILE A 153 11.18 2.29 12.30
N ILE A 154 11.08 3.60 12.49
CA ILE A 154 11.47 4.29 13.74
C ILE A 154 10.24 4.81 14.49
N GLY A 155 10.41 5.14 15.77
CA GLY A 155 9.33 5.70 16.61
C GLY A 155 8.44 4.65 17.27
N VAL A 156 8.89 3.39 17.32
CA VAL A 156 8.13 2.26 17.85
C VAL A 156 8.42 2.10 19.35
N ASN A 157 7.40 2.19 20.21
CA ASN A 157 7.62 2.14 21.66
C ASN A 157 8.12 0.76 22.16
N ASN A 158 8.83 0.75 23.30
CA ASN A 158 9.41 -0.47 23.87
C ASN A 158 8.38 -1.54 24.26
N ASN A 159 7.17 -1.12 24.67
CA ASN A 159 6.07 -2.06 24.94
C ASN A 159 5.65 -2.80 23.66
N TYR A 160 5.65 -2.12 22.52
CA TYR A 160 5.35 -2.68 21.22
C TYR A 160 6.45 -3.61 20.74
N LEU A 161 7.72 -3.23 20.89
CA LEU A 161 8.87 -4.10 20.57
C LEU A 161 8.84 -5.40 21.37
N ASN A 162 8.48 -5.34 22.65
CA ASN A 162 8.32 -6.52 23.50
C ASN A 162 7.11 -7.37 23.11
N LYS A 163 6.00 -6.74 22.72
CA LYS A 163 4.79 -7.43 22.23
C LYS A 163 4.99 -8.09 20.87
N LEU A 164 5.76 -7.46 19.97
CA LEU A 164 6.20 -8.01 18.68
C LEU A 164 6.90 -9.36 18.86
N LYS A 165 7.81 -9.47 19.83
CA LYS A 165 8.54 -10.73 20.13
C LYS A 165 7.61 -11.86 20.57
N GLN A 166 6.49 -11.54 21.23
CA GLN A 166 5.58 -12.54 21.81
C GLN A 166 4.38 -12.89 20.92
N THR A 167 3.74 -11.90 20.27
CA THR A 167 2.46 -12.08 19.54
C THR A 167 2.64 -12.23 18.03
N ASN A 168 3.69 -11.64 17.46
CA ASN A 168 3.85 -11.53 16.00
C ASN A 168 4.63 -12.67 15.35
N SER A 169 5.03 -13.71 16.09
CA SER A 169 5.83 -14.83 15.55
C SER A 169 5.20 -15.48 14.30
N LYS A 170 3.86 -15.62 14.23
CA LYS A 170 3.17 -16.16 13.03
C LYS A 170 3.13 -15.20 11.85
N LYS A 171 2.93 -13.89 12.07
CA LYS A 171 2.87 -12.87 10.99
C LYS A 171 4.26 -12.56 10.46
N ILE A 172 5.24 -12.40 11.35
CA ILE A 172 6.66 -12.26 11.04
C ILE A 172 7.16 -13.50 10.31
N LYS A 173 6.82 -14.72 10.76
CA LYS A 173 7.20 -15.94 10.04
C LYS A 173 6.61 -15.99 8.64
N LYS A 174 5.34 -15.62 8.43
CA LYS A 174 4.76 -15.50 7.07
C LYS A 174 5.45 -14.45 6.22
N LEU A 175 5.88 -13.34 6.82
CA LEU A 175 6.65 -12.30 6.14
C LEU A 175 8.03 -12.79 5.76
N GLN A 176 8.71 -13.47 6.68
CA GLN A 176 10.01 -14.09 6.47
C GLN A 176 9.92 -15.18 5.40
N ASP A 177 8.90 -16.03 5.43
CA ASP A 177 8.60 -17.00 4.38
C ASP A 177 8.40 -16.29 3.02
N ARG A 178 7.66 -15.18 2.98
CA ARG A 178 7.47 -14.38 1.74
C ARG A 178 8.73 -13.70 1.24
N VAL A 179 9.60 -13.20 2.11
CA VAL A 179 10.85 -12.56 1.72
C VAL A 179 11.91 -13.61 1.35
N ASN A 180 11.94 -14.75 2.05
CA ASN A 180 12.74 -15.91 1.67
C ASN A 180 12.34 -16.48 0.30
N LEU A 181 11.05 -16.43 -0.06
CA LEU A 181 10.59 -16.77 -1.41
C LEU A 181 11.17 -15.86 -2.49
N LEU A 182 11.59 -14.64 -2.14
CA LEU A 182 12.23 -13.66 -3.05
C LEU A 182 13.78 -13.78 -3.05
N GLU A 183 14.34 -14.87 -2.50
CA GLU A 183 15.78 -15.00 -2.18
C GLU A 183 16.32 -13.87 -1.29
N GLY A 184 15.40 -13.08 -0.74
CA GLY A 184 15.54 -12.11 0.33
C GLY A 184 15.87 -12.79 1.64
N THR A 185 16.97 -12.39 2.28
CA THR A 185 17.05 -12.62 3.73
C THR A 185 16.40 -11.45 4.43
N LEU A 186 15.35 -11.73 5.21
CA LEU A 186 14.78 -10.75 6.11
C LEU A 186 15.47 -10.86 7.47
N ALA A 187 16.26 -9.83 7.81
CA ALA A 187 16.77 -9.65 9.16
C ALA A 187 15.85 -8.69 9.91
N PHE A 188 15.29 -9.15 11.02
CA PHE A 188 14.54 -8.31 11.96
C PHE A 188 15.45 -7.95 13.12
N ASN A 189 15.96 -6.72 13.11
CA ASN A 189 16.65 -6.17 14.27
C ASN A 189 15.75 -5.15 14.97
N THR A 190 15.55 -5.35 16.26
CA THR A 190 14.91 -4.37 17.12
C THR A 190 15.98 -3.72 17.97
N ASP A 191 16.08 -2.40 17.92
CA ASP A 191 16.88 -1.62 18.85
C ASP A 191 15.94 -0.94 19.86
N PRO A 192 15.88 -1.41 21.12
CA PRO A 192 15.07 -0.79 22.17
C PRO A 192 15.58 0.58 22.63
N GLN A 193 16.85 0.92 22.36
CA GLN A 193 17.42 2.22 22.67
C GLN A 193 17.04 3.23 21.59
N GLU A 194 17.11 2.84 20.33
CA GLU A 194 16.72 3.68 19.19
C GLU A 194 15.23 3.59 18.81
N HIS A 195 14.44 2.76 19.51
CA HIS A 195 13.01 2.55 19.22
C HIS A 195 12.76 2.20 17.74
N LYS A 196 13.65 1.37 17.19
CA LYS A 196 13.81 1.15 15.76
C LYS A 196 13.68 -0.32 15.40
N ILE A 197 13.04 -0.59 14.28
CA ILE A 197 12.94 -1.89 13.64
C ILE A 197 13.63 -1.77 12.28
N VAL A 198 14.70 -2.54 12.09
CA VAL A 198 15.37 -2.64 10.80
C VAL A 198 14.93 -3.92 10.12
N VAL A 199 14.48 -3.78 8.89
CA VAL A 199 14.15 -4.85 7.96
C VAL A 199 15.12 -4.74 6.80
N ILE A 200 16.13 -5.59 6.81
CA ILE A 200 17.07 -5.70 5.70
C ILE A 200 16.49 -6.70 4.71
N VAL A 201 16.45 -6.35 3.43
CA VAL A 201 16.05 -7.24 2.34
C VAL A 201 17.19 -7.33 1.34
N LYS A 202 17.81 -8.52 1.30
CA LYS A 202 18.89 -8.84 0.36
C LYS A 202 18.32 -9.49 -0.89
N LEU A 203 18.08 -8.76 -1.96
CA LEU A 203 17.63 -9.36 -3.21
C LEU A 203 18.85 -9.97 -3.92
N ASN A 204 18.93 -11.31 -3.99
CA ASN A 204 19.96 -12.02 -4.77
C ASN A 204 19.66 -11.99 -6.27
#